data_AF-A0A415ZLU2-F1
#
_entry.id   AF-A0A415ZLU2-F1
#
_cell.length_a   1.000
_cell.length_b   1.000
_cell.length_c   1.000
_cell.angle_alpha   90.00
_cell.angle_beta   90.00
_cell.angle_gamma   90.00
#
_symmetry.space_group_name_H-M   'P 1'
#
loop_
_entity.id
_entity.type
_entity.pdbx_description
1 polymer ?
#
loop_
_entity_poly.entity_id
_entity_poly.type
_entity_poly.pdbx_seq_one_letter_code
_entity_poly.pdbx_strand_id
1 'polypeptide(L)'
;MSRVSMTCSSATSTITPEITQGFPPAKAISCIKSWLKSLRSGRKSSCRLQLLKKCCSANFSRTNPEPSFITSSTKCEVIKMPTLVVNLFGGPGSGKSTGAAYVFARLKMLGYNAELVTEFAKDKTWEKNEAALAAQDYITAKQHYRLRRCADQVDVVITDSPLLLGLVYLNKDDPCYGEAYKQYTLNIWNTYNNLNYFLARVKEYNPAGRNQTEAEADGVAELILKTLNQNGIEFQYTTGDMIGYDRIVEDVIDQLKNKGD
;
A
#
# COMPACT_ATOMS: atom_id res chain seq x y z
N MET A 1 51.77 -23.49 -38.59
CA MET A 1 51.42 -23.38 -37.15
C MET A 1 50.18 -24.22 -36.90
N SER A 2 50.34 -25.27 -36.09
CA SER A 2 49.37 -26.00 -35.25
C SER A 2 47.88 -26.13 -35.65
N ARG A 3 47.46 -27.39 -35.83
CA ARG A 3 46.10 -27.89 -35.52
C ARG A 3 45.74 -27.58 -34.07
N VAL A 4 44.45 -27.45 -33.75
CA VAL A 4 43.70 -28.35 -32.82
C VAL A 4 42.21 -27.97 -32.83
N SER A 5 41.39 -29.00 -32.95
CA SER A 5 39.95 -29.09 -32.81
C SER A 5 39.46 -28.80 -31.39
N MET A 6 38.28 -28.19 -31.25
CA MET A 6 37.47 -28.30 -30.03
C MET A 6 36.10 -28.89 -30.35
N THR A 7 35.92 -30.10 -29.83
CA THR A 7 34.68 -30.85 -29.65
C THR A 7 33.79 -30.19 -28.60
N CYS A 8 32.47 -30.18 -28.81
CA CYS A 8 31.51 -29.96 -27.73
C CYS A 8 30.85 -31.31 -27.38
N SER A 9 31.18 -31.83 -26.21
CA SER A 9 30.64 -33.09 -25.67
C SER A 9 29.28 -32.88 -25.00
N SER A 10 28.42 -33.86 -25.17
CA SER A 10 27.12 -34.07 -24.54
C SER A 10 27.19 -34.27 -23.01
N ALA A 11 26.16 -33.82 -22.28
CA ALA A 11 25.50 -34.64 -21.25
C ALA A 11 24.18 -34.00 -20.78
N THR A 12 23.14 -34.83 -20.77
CA THR A 12 21.77 -34.62 -20.35
C THR A 12 21.64 -34.91 -18.85
N SER A 13 20.82 -34.16 -18.10
CA SER A 13 20.09 -34.73 -16.95
C SER A 13 18.87 -33.89 -16.55
N THR A 14 17.69 -34.43 -16.89
CA THR A 14 16.47 -34.54 -16.07
C THR A 14 15.91 -33.31 -15.33
N ILE A 15 14.80 -32.79 -15.87
CA ILE A 15 13.72 -32.16 -15.08
C ILE A 15 12.49 -33.06 -15.24
N THR A 16 12.04 -33.66 -14.14
CA THR A 16 10.77 -34.40 -14.04
C THR A 16 9.59 -33.43 -14.04
N PRO A 17 8.43 -33.79 -14.63
CA PRO A 17 7.27 -32.91 -14.73
C PRO A 17 6.34 -33.12 -13.55
N GLU A 18 5.87 -32.03 -12.94
CA GLU A 18 4.69 -32.09 -12.08
C GLU A 18 3.73 -30.94 -12.41
N ILE A 19 2.49 -31.35 -12.69
CA ILE A 19 1.25 -30.56 -12.70
C ILE A 19 1.00 -29.65 -13.92
N THR A 20 0.44 -30.24 -14.98
CA THR A 20 -0.59 -29.56 -15.80
C THR A 20 -1.73 -30.52 -16.11
N GLN A 21 -2.78 -30.53 -15.28
CA GLN A 21 -4.09 -31.04 -15.67
C GLN A 21 -5.06 -29.85 -15.76
N GLY A 22 -5.71 -29.70 -16.93
CA GLY A 22 -6.86 -28.81 -17.08
C GLY A 22 -6.93 -27.98 -18.37
N PHE A 23 -6.76 -28.58 -19.55
CA PHE A 23 -7.20 -27.93 -20.81
C PHE A 23 -8.11 -28.89 -21.60
N PRO A 24 -9.41 -28.58 -21.79
CA PRO A 24 -10.27 -29.30 -22.73
C PRO A 24 -10.45 -28.47 -24.04
N PRO A 25 -10.89 -29.09 -25.15
CA PRO A 25 -9.99 -29.54 -26.20
C PRO A 25 -10.26 -28.79 -27.52
N ALA A 26 -9.31 -28.88 -28.47
CA ALA A 26 -9.33 -28.61 -29.93
C ALA A 26 -10.48 -27.80 -30.62
N LYS A 27 -11.74 -27.95 -30.22
CA LYS A 27 -12.90 -27.20 -30.71
C LYS A 27 -12.81 -25.69 -30.42
N ALA A 28 -12.30 -25.29 -29.25
CA ALA A 28 -12.10 -23.88 -28.90
C ALA A 28 -11.11 -23.17 -29.86
N ILE A 29 -10.05 -23.87 -30.24
CA ILE A 29 -9.03 -23.38 -31.18
C ILE A 29 -9.62 -23.23 -32.60
N SER A 30 -10.51 -24.13 -33.02
CA SER A 30 -11.18 -24.02 -34.32
C SER A 30 -12.13 -22.80 -34.39
N CYS A 31 -12.85 -22.52 -33.30
CA CYS A 31 -13.72 -21.35 -33.20
C CYS A 31 -12.94 -20.03 -33.24
N ILE A 32 -11.81 -19.96 -32.52
CA ILE A 32 -10.95 -18.77 -32.51
C ILE A 32 -10.32 -18.54 -33.89
N LYS A 33 -9.88 -19.59 -34.59
CA LYS A 33 -9.34 -19.49 -35.95
C LYS A 33 -10.38 -19.03 -36.97
N SER A 34 -11.63 -19.48 -36.85
CA SER A 34 -12.73 -19.04 -37.72
C SER A 34 -13.16 -17.60 -37.42
N TRP A 35 -13.11 -17.19 -36.15
CA TRP A 35 -13.38 -15.81 -35.71
C TRP A 35 -12.35 -14.81 -36.24
N LEU A 36 -11.06 -15.14 -36.15
CA LEU A 36 -9.94 -14.35 -36.69
C LEU A 36 -9.98 -14.21 -38.22
N LYS A 37 -10.46 -15.25 -38.94
CA LYS A 37 -10.68 -15.18 -40.40
C LYS A 37 -11.83 -14.21 -40.76
N SER A 38 -12.89 -14.16 -39.95
CA SER A 38 -14.02 -13.25 -40.23
C SER A 38 -13.66 -11.78 -40.05
N LEU A 39 -12.79 -11.46 -39.07
CA LEU A 39 -12.30 -10.10 -38.79
C LEU A 39 -11.49 -9.48 -39.93
N ARG A 40 -10.86 -10.30 -40.79
CA ARG A 40 -10.08 -9.82 -41.95
C ARG A 40 -10.93 -9.50 -43.19
N SER A 41 -12.23 -9.82 -43.20
CA SER A 41 -13.08 -9.74 -44.41
C SER A 41 -14.05 -8.56 -44.47
N GLY A 42 -14.04 -7.67 -43.46
CA GLY A 42 -14.69 -6.34 -43.55
C GLY A 42 -16.22 -6.30 -43.77
N ARG A 43 -16.98 -7.39 -43.54
CA ARG A 43 -18.45 -7.37 -43.72
C ARG A 43 -19.20 -6.94 -42.46
N LYS A 44 -20.04 -5.91 -42.64
CA LYS A 44 -20.83 -5.20 -41.63
C LYS A 44 -21.94 -6.05 -40.99
N SER A 45 -22.04 -5.90 -39.66
CA SER A 45 -23.23 -5.86 -38.79
C SER A 45 -24.55 -6.47 -39.32
N SER A 46 -24.82 -7.74 -39.00
CA SER A 46 -26.18 -8.25 -38.71
C SER A 46 -26.14 -9.65 -38.06
N CYS A 47 -25.18 -10.51 -38.42
CA CYS A 47 -25.04 -11.86 -37.82
C CYS A 47 -24.44 -11.91 -36.40
N ARG A 48 -24.09 -10.77 -35.78
CA ARG A 48 -23.35 -10.73 -34.51
C ARG A 48 -24.19 -11.15 -33.29
N LEU A 49 -25.51 -11.08 -33.38
CA LEU A 49 -26.42 -11.36 -32.25
C LEU A 49 -26.87 -12.83 -32.16
N GLN A 50 -26.78 -13.62 -33.25
CA GLN A 50 -27.26 -15.00 -33.26
C GLN A 50 -26.22 -16.02 -32.80
N LEU A 51 -24.91 -15.75 -32.97
CA LEU A 51 -23.85 -16.67 -32.50
C LEU A 51 -23.63 -16.59 -30.97
N LEU A 52 -23.81 -15.41 -30.36
CA LEU A 52 -23.71 -15.26 -28.91
C LEU A 52 -24.85 -15.96 -28.17
N LYS A 53 -26.05 -16.02 -28.75
CA LYS A 53 -27.18 -16.75 -28.16
C LYS A 53 -27.02 -18.26 -28.21
N LYS A 54 -26.38 -18.84 -29.23
CA LYS A 54 -26.18 -20.31 -29.31
C LYS A 54 -25.13 -20.86 -28.35
N CYS A 55 -24.14 -20.07 -27.92
CA CYS A 55 -23.17 -20.51 -26.91
C CYS A 55 -23.72 -20.50 -25.48
N CYS A 56 -24.78 -19.72 -25.20
CA CYS A 56 -25.38 -19.63 -23.87
C CYS A 56 -26.47 -20.68 -23.59
N SER A 57 -26.92 -21.46 -24.58
CA SER A 57 -28.07 -22.37 -24.43
C SER A 57 -27.72 -23.86 -24.45
N ALA A 58 -26.45 -24.23 -24.59
CA ALA A 58 -26.06 -25.65 -24.71
C ALA A 58 -25.26 -26.09 -23.48
N ASN A 59 -25.92 -26.87 -22.63
CA ASN A 59 -25.35 -27.82 -21.68
C ASN A 59 -24.61 -27.23 -20.46
N PHE A 60 -25.40 -26.82 -19.47
CA PHE A 60 -24.97 -26.87 -18.07
C PHE A 60 -25.87 -27.84 -17.29
N SER A 61 -25.81 -29.13 -17.64
CA SER A 61 -26.29 -30.19 -16.77
C SER A 61 -25.27 -30.37 -15.64
N ARG A 62 -25.63 -29.86 -14.46
CA ARG A 62 -24.84 -29.92 -13.22
C ARG A 62 -24.78 -31.36 -12.70
N THR A 63 -23.66 -32.04 -12.94
CA THR A 63 -23.18 -33.12 -12.06
C THR A 63 -21.65 -33.10 -12.04
N ASN A 64 -21.08 -31.98 -11.59
CA ASN A 64 -19.74 -32.01 -11.02
C ASN A 64 -19.94 -31.90 -9.51
N PRO A 65 -19.37 -32.81 -8.68
CA PRO A 65 -19.35 -32.58 -7.24
C PRO A 65 -18.72 -31.20 -7.03
N GLU A 66 -19.38 -30.36 -6.23
CA GLU A 66 -18.81 -29.07 -5.86
C GLU A 66 -17.39 -29.30 -5.36
N PRO A 67 -16.40 -28.50 -5.80
CA PRO A 67 -15.11 -28.55 -5.14
C PRO A 67 -15.39 -28.21 -3.69
N SER A 68 -15.24 -29.19 -2.81
CA SER A 68 -15.37 -29.00 -1.37
C SER A 68 -14.40 -27.88 -1.03
N PHE A 69 -14.93 -26.68 -0.80
CA PHE A 69 -14.17 -25.57 -0.29
C PHE A 69 -13.51 -26.09 0.98
N ILE A 70 -12.20 -26.24 0.94
CA ILE A 70 -11.40 -26.47 2.13
C ILE A 70 -11.61 -25.20 2.96
N THR A 71 -12.57 -25.24 3.87
CA THR A 71 -12.75 -24.26 4.93
C THR A 71 -11.68 -24.50 5.99
N SER A 72 -10.41 -24.53 5.60
CA SER A 72 -9.36 -24.25 6.56
C SER A 72 -9.24 -22.74 6.58
N SER A 73 -9.91 -22.12 7.53
CA SER A 73 -9.63 -20.76 7.97
C SER A 73 -8.23 -20.73 8.61
N THR A 74 -7.20 -21.01 7.81
CA THR A 74 -5.84 -20.72 8.17
C THR A 74 -5.79 -19.21 8.15
N LYS A 75 -5.84 -18.57 9.33
CA LYS A 75 -5.50 -17.16 9.45
C LYS A 75 -4.16 -17.00 8.72
N CYS A 76 -4.17 -16.34 7.58
CA CYS A 76 -2.94 -15.95 6.92
C CYS A 76 -2.38 -14.86 7.83
N GLU A 77 -1.52 -15.26 8.77
CA GLU A 77 -0.89 -14.32 9.67
C GLU A 77 -0.05 -13.38 8.82
N VAL A 78 -0.42 -12.11 8.81
CA VAL A 78 0.31 -11.09 8.07
C VAL A 78 1.64 -10.92 8.79
N ILE A 79 2.70 -11.49 8.21
CA ILE A 79 4.06 -11.30 8.72
C ILE A 79 4.37 -9.80 8.58
N LYS A 80 4.47 -9.12 9.73
CA LYS A 80 4.84 -7.70 9.78
C LYS A 80 6.31 -7.54 9.42
N MET A 81 6.63 -6.46 8.72
CA MET A 81 8.03 -6.11 8.46
C MET A 81 8.77 -5.83 9.78
N PRO A 82 10.06 -6.22 9.86
CA PRO A 82 10.83 -6.14 11.10
C PRO A 82 11.06 -4.70 11.56
N THR A 83 11.21 -3.76 10.62
CA THR A 83 11.39 -2.32 10.87
C THR A 83 10.22 -1.72 11.63
N LEU A 84 10.52 -0.97 12.68
CA LEU A 84 9.53 -0.18 13.41
C LEU A 84 9.14 1.07 12.60
N VAL A 85 7.87 1.31 12.38
CA VAL A 85 7.37 2.53 11.73
C VAL A 85 6.69 3.41 12.77
N VAL A 86 7.30 4.55 13.07
CA VAL A 86 6.79 5.55 13.99
C VAL A 86 5.93 6.55 13.21
N ASN A 87 4.62 6.48 13.43
CA ASN A 87 3.62 7.29 12.75
C ASN A 87 3.23 8.49 13.61
N LEU A 88 3.54 9.70 13.14
CA LEU A 88 3.11 10.94 13.80
C LEU A 88 1.82 11.46 13.16
N PHE A 89 0.72 11.31 13.89
CA PHE A 89 -0.58 11.88 13.59
C PHE A 89 -0.76 13.26 14.23
N GLY A 90 -1.73 14.02 13.74
CA GLY A 90 -2.13 15.31 14.29
C GLY A 90 -2.58 16.28 13.21
N GLY A 91 -3.35 17.29 13.60
CA GLY A 91 -3.83 18.32 12.68
C GLY A 91 -2.69 19.10 12.01
N PRO A 92 -2.97 19.82 10.90
CA PRO A 92 -2.03 20.78 10.33
C PRO A 92 -1.47 21.70 11.43
N GLY A 93 -0.14 21.72 11.57
CA GLY A 93 0.54 22.54 12.58
C GLY A 93 0.70 22.01 13.97
N SER A 94 0.37 20.75 14.23
CA SER A 94 0.73 20.10 15.49
C SER A 94 2.24 19.82 15.64
N GLY A 95 3.09 20.27 14.72
CA GLY A 95 4.53 20.08 14.80
C GLY A 95 5.07 18.77 14.21
N LYS A 96 4.23 17.93 13.59
CA LYS A 96 4.60 16.60 13.05
C LYS A 96 5.92 16.57 12.27
N SER A 97 6.07 17.39 11.24
CA SER A 97 7.29 17.40 10.40
C SER A 97 8.54 17.77 11.21
N THR A 98 8.41 18.74 12.13
CA THR A 98 9.49 19.15 13.03
C THR A 98 9.82 18.05 14.03
N GLY A 99 8.81 17.43 14.63
CA GLY A 99 8.98 16.30 15.54
C GLY A 99 9.60 15.08 14.86
N ALA A 100 9.15 14.75 13.65
CA ALA A 100 9.71 13.66 12.86
C ALA A 100 11.20 13.87 12.59
N ALA A 101 11.58 15.08 12.14
CA ALA A 101 12.97 15.45 11.93
C ALA A 101 13.79 15.43 13.23
N TYR A 102 13.21 15.90 14.34
CA TYR A 102 13.85 15.90 15.65
C TYR A 102 14.14 14.48 16.14
N VAL A 103 13.12 13.63 16.17
CA VAL A 103 13.22 12.22 16.61
C VAL A 103 14.21 11.48 15.72
N PHE A 104 14.11 11.63 14.40
CA PHE A 104 15.05 11.05 13.46
C PHE A 104 16.49 11.48 13.76
N ALA A 105 16.76 12.79 13.87
CA ALA A 105 18.11 13.30 14.12
C ALA A 105 18.68 12.75 15.42
N ARG A 106 17.88 12.75 16.50
CA ARG A 106 18.28 12.20 17.81
C ARG A 106 18.63 10.72 17.73
N LEU A 107 17.81 9.91 17.06
CA LEU A 107 18.08 8.48 16.90
C LEU A 107 19.37 8.23 16.09
N LYS A 108 19.61 8.99 15.01
CA LYS A 108 20.88 8.89 14.25
C LYS A 108 22.09 9.26 15.10
N MET A 109 21.99 10.32 15.89
CA MET A 109 23.07 10.77 16.78
C MET A 109 23.37 9.73 17.89
N LEU A 110 22.38 8.93 18.28
CA LEU A 110 22.54 7.83 19.22
C LEU A 110 23.00 6.52 18.57
N GLY A 111 23.23 6.50 17.25
CA GLY A 111 23.79 5.35 16.53
C GLY A 111 22.76 4.37 15.97
N TYR A 112 21.46 4.63 16.06
CA TYR A 112 20.43 3.77 15.46
C TYR A 112 20.37 3.92 13.95
N ASN A 113 20.12 2.82 13.24
CA ASN A 113 19.86 2.89 11.80
C ASN A 113 18.42 3.35 11.57
N ALA A 114 18.22 4.67 11.61
CA ALA A 114 16.94 5.33 11.36
C ALA A 114 16.85 5.94 9.96
N GLU A 115 15.61 6.11 9.47
CA GLU A 115 15.27 6.84 8.24
C GLU A 115 14.08 7.79 8.47
N LEU A 116 14.06 8.92 7.76
CA LEU A 116 12.95 9.87 7.78
C LEU A 116 12.16 9.81 6.47
N VAL A 117 10.86 9.57 6.56
CA VAL A 117 9.95 9.56 5.40
C VAL A 117 8.95 10.69 5.51
N THR A 118 9.16 11.72 4.67
CA THR A 118 8.33 12.93 4.63
C THR A 118 7.12 12.78 3.70
N GLU A 119 6.10 13.58 3.99
CA GLU A 119 4.86 13.68 3.23
C GLU A 119 5.06 13.92 1.71
N PHE A 120 4.50 13.03 0.88
CA PHE A 120 4.46 13.21 -0.57
C PHE A 120 3.50 14.31 -1.03
N ALA A 121 2.35 14.47 -0.36
CA ALA A 121 1.37 15.50 -0.72
C ALA A 121 1.95 16.92 -0.62
N LYS A 122 2.86 17.16 0.33
CA LYS A 122 3.51 18.46 0.50
C LYS A 122 4.34 18.85 -0.72
N ASP A 123 5.03 17.89 -1.35
CA ASP A 123 5.76 18.13 -2.60
C ASP A 123 4.78 18.57 -3.71
N LYS A 124 3.58 17.97 -3.75
CA LYS A 124 2.54 18.31 -4.73
C LYS A 124 1.89 19.66 -4.47
N THR A 125 1.78 20.07 -3.21
CA THR A 125 1.40 21.44 -2.85
C THR A 125 2.43 22.45 -3.35
N TRP A 126 3.73 22.19 -3.16
CA TRP A 126 4.79 23.06 -3.71
C TRP A 126 4.80 23.11 -5.23
N GLU A 127 4.53 21.99 -5.89
CA GLU A 127 4.38 21.89 -7.35
C GLU A 127 3.08 22.53 -7.88
N LYS A 128 2.17 22.97 -7.00
CA LYS A 128 0.82 23.45 -7.37
C LYS A 128 0.04 22.44 -8.22
N ASN A 129 0.20 21.15 -7.91
CA ASN A 129 -0.41 20.07 -8.67
C ASN A 129 -1.72 19.59 -8.01
N GLU A 130 -2.78 20.39 -8.18
CA GLU A 130 -4.10 20.11 -7.59
C GLU A 130 -4.69 18.78 -8.07
N ALA A 131 -4.46 18.41 -9.34
CA ALA A 131 -4.93 17.14 -9.89
C ALA A 131 -4.31 15.94 -9.16
N ALA A 132 -3.02 16.01 -8.80
CA ALA A 132 -2.38 14.97 -8.01
C ALA A 132 -2.90 14.93 -6.57
N LEU A 133 -3.19 16.09 -5.97
CA LEU A 133 -3.73 16.19 -4.61
C LEU A 133 -5.18 15.67 -4.52
N ALA A 134 -5.96 15.78 -5.59
CA ALA A 134 -7.31 15.23 -5.67
C ALA A 134 -7.32 13.69 -5.85
N ALA A 135 -6.24 13.12 -6.39
CA ALA A 135 -6.09 11.68 -6.60
C ALA A 135 -5.50 11.00 -5.36
N GLN A 136 -6.36 10.65 -4.40
CA GLN A 136 -5.94 10.16 -3.10
C GLN A 136 -5.31 8.76 -3.15
N ASP A 137 -5.72 7.92 -4.08
CA ASP A 137 -5.06 6.64 -4.39
C ASP A 137 -3.60 6.83 -4.84
N TYR A 138 -3.35 7.82 -5.70
CA TYR A 138 -2.02 8.19 -6.15
C TYR A 138 -1.13 8.69 -5.01
N ILE A 139 -1.64 9.62 -4.18
CA ILE A 139 -0.92 10.12 -3.01
C ILE A 139 -0.55 8.97 -2.06
N THR A 140 -1.52 8.11 -1.74
CA THR A 140 -1.35 6.98 -0.82
C THR A 140 -0.35 5.97 -1.36
N ALA A 141 -0.42 5.63 -2.65
CA ALA A 141 0.51 4.70 -3.28
C ALA A 141 1.95 5.24 -3.30
N LYS A 142 2.13 6.54 -3.54
CA LYS A 142 3.45 7.19 -3.53
C LYS A 142 4.02 7.29 -2.11
N GLN A 143 3.20 7.60 -1.12
CA GLN A 143 3.60 7.58 0.29
C GLN A 143 4.00 6.16 0.72
N HIS A 144 3.22 5.15 0.34
CA HIS A 144 3.53 3.74 0.59
C HIS A 144 4.85 3.33 -0.04
N TYR A 145 5.12 3.71 -1.28
CA TYR A 145 6.41 3.43 -1.92
C TYR A 145 7.59 4.06 -1.16
N ARG A 146 7.44 5.28 -0.64
CA ARG A 146 8.49 5.96 0.16
C ARG A 146 8.83 5.23 1.46
N LEU A 147 7.85 4.59 2.09
CA LEU A 147 8.08 3.73 3.25
C LEU A 147 8.69 2.39 2.82
N ARG A 148 8.08 1.73 1.85
CA ARG A 148 8.46 0.37 1.41
C ARG A 148 9.90 0.27 0.92
N ARG A 149 10.46 1.31 0.31
CA ARG A 149 11.84 1.30 -0.22
C ARG A 149 12.94 1.14 0.83
N CYS A 150 12.64 1.39 2.11
CA CYS A 150 13.62 1.36 3.20
C CYS A 150 13.17 0.53 4.41
N ALA A 151 11.91 0.12 4.48
CA ALA A 151 11.33 -0.58 5.63
C ALA A 151 11.79 -2.05 5.79
N ASP A 152 12.81 -2.48 5.04
CA ASP A 152 13.52 -3.74 5.19
C ASP A 152 15.04 -3.55 5.39
N GLN A 153 15.51 -2.30 5.45
CA GLN A 153 16.92 -1.93 5.47
C GLN A 153 17.33 -1.13 6.72
N VAL A 154 16.37 -0.73 7.55
CA VAL A 154 16.59 0.13 8.72
C VAL A 154 15.86 -0.40 9.94
N ASP A 155 16.32 -0.04 11.13
CA ASP A 155 15.70 -0.48 12.39
C ASP A 155 14.38 0.24 12.62
N VAL A 156 14.34 1.52 12.26
CA VAL A 156 13.20 2.41 12.47
C VAL A 156 13.02 3.43 11.36
N VAL A 157 11.77 3.65 10.96
CA VAL A 157 11.35 4.74 10.07
C VAL A 157 10.45 5.69 10.85
N ILE A 158 10.71 6.99 10.75
CA ILE A 158 9.88 8.03 11.34
C ILE A 158 9.14 8.72 10.19
N THR A 159 7.82 8.87 10.32
CA THR A 159 7.01 9.55 9.30
C THR A 159 6.02 10.53 9.90
N ASP A 160 5.94 11.71 9.27
CA ASP A 160 4.92 12.74 9.54
C ASP A 160 3.69 12.62 8.63
N SER A 161 3.67 11.61 7.75
CA SER A 161 2.57 11.29 6.85
C SER A 161 2.23 9.80 6.92
N PRO A 162 1.62 9.36 8.03
CA PRO A 162 1.15 7.99 8.16
C PRO A 162 0.18 7.61 7.03
N LEU A 163 0.26 6.36 6.56
CA LEU A 163 -0.58 5.87 5.45
C LEU A 163 -2.08 6.05 5.68
N LEU A 164 -2.51 6.00 6.93
CA LEU A 164 -3.91 6.16 7.33
C LEU A 164 -4.46 7.58 7.09
N LEU A 165 -3.61 8.58 6.87
CA LEU A 165 -4.05 9.89 6.38
C LEU A 165 -4.69 9.79 4.99
N GLY A 166 -4.39 8.71 4.25
CA GLY A 166 -5.13 8.25 3.07
C GLY A 166 -6.64 8.32 3.28
N LEU A 167 -7.10 7.85 4.45
CA LEU A 167 -8.51 7.78 4.81
C LEU A 167 -9.12 9.10 5.27
N VAL A 168 -8.29 10.03 5.71
CA VAL A 168 -8.72 11.31 6.29
C VAL A 168 -8.97 12.33 5.18
N TYR A 169 -8.07 12.39 4.20
CA TYR A 169 -8.11 13.37 3.11
C TYR A 169 -8.85 12.88 1.86
N LEU A 170 -9.55 11.75 1.92
CA LEU A 170 -10.34 11.27 0.79
C LEU A 170 -11.51 12.22 0.49
N ASN A 171 -11.75 12.44 -0.80
CA ASN A 171 -13.00 13.05 -1.24
C ASN A 171 -14.13 12.02 -1.12
N LYS A 172 -15.04 12.22 -0.16
CA LYS A 172 -16.13 11.28 0.14
C LYS A 172 -17.17 11.18 -0.98
N ASP A 173 -17.23 12.19 -1.84
CA ASP A 173 -18.17 12.25 -2.95
C ASP A 173 -17.62 11.56 -4.21
N ASP A 174 -16.34 11.19 -4.22
CA ASP A 174 -15.74 10.45 -5.33
C ASP A 174 -16.14 8.97 -5.26
N PRO A 175 -16.87 8.44 -6.25
CA PRO A 175 -17.35 7.06 -6.25
C PRO A 175 -16.21 6.02 -6.31
N CYS A 176 -14.97 6.43 -6.63
CA CYS A 176 -13.81 5.54 -6.62
C CYS A 176 -13.37 5.15 -5.20
N TYR A 177 -13.66 5.99 -4.19
CA TYR A 177 -13.21 5.79 -2.81
C TYR A 177 -14.32 5.21 -1.94
N GLY A 178 -14.45 3.88 -1.99
CA GLY A 178 -15.34 3.11 -1.13
C GLY A 178 -14.60 2.21 -0.14
N GLU A 179 -15.31 1.19 0.36
CA GLU A 179 -14.76 0.20 1.30
C GLU A 179 -13.51 -0.49 0.76
N ALA A 180 -13.43 -0.72 -0.56
CA ALA A 180 -12.25 -1.32 -1.19
C ALA A 180 -10.96 -0.50 -0.98
N TYR A 181 -11.04 0.82 -1.12
CA TYR A 181 -9.89 1.71 -0.89
C TYR A 181 -9.52 1.76 0.59
N LYS A 182 -10.52 1.77 1.48
CA LYS A 182 -10.30 1.67 2.93
C LYS A 182 -9.57 0.39 3.31
N GLN A 183 -10.05 -0.75 2.83
CA GLN A 183 -9.42 -2.05 3.08
C GLN A 183 -8.02 -2.11 2.49
N TYR A 184 -7.80 -1.59 1.28
CA TYR A 184 -6.45 -1.47 0.71
C TYR A 184 -5.50 -0.69 1.64
N THR A 185 -5.94 0.46 2.13
CA THR A 185 -5.13 1.34 2.99
C THR A 185 -4.82 0.68 4.35
N LEU A 186 -5.80 0.01 4.96
CA LEU A 186 -5.60 -0.76 6.19
C LEU A 186 -4.67 -1.95 5.95
N ASN A 187 -4.82 -2.66 4.83
CA ASN A 187 -3.99 -3.82 4.51
C ASN A 187 -2.52 -3.41 4.37
N ILE A 188 -2.21 -2.35 3.61
CA ILE A 188 -0.83 -1.89 3.48
C ILE A 188 -0.27 -1.40 4.82
N TRP A 189 -1.06 -0.68 5.62
CA TRP A 189 -0.63 -0.23 6.94
C TRP A 189 -0.33 -1.41 7.89
N ASN A 190 -1.17 -2.45 7.87
CA ASN A 190 -1.00 -3.65 8.69
C ASN A 190 0.24 -4.50 8.34
N THR A 191 0.88 -4.29 7.20
CA THR A 191 2.15 -4.95 6.87
C THR A 191 3.34 -4.43 7.67
N TYR A 192 3.20 -3.27 8.33
CA TYR A 192 4.27 -2.64 9.10
C TYR A 192 4.13 -2.93 10.61
N ASN A 193 5.25 -2.91 11.31
CA ASN A 193 5.25 -2.84 12.77
C ASN A 193 5.08 -1.37 13.20
N ASN A 194 3.84 -0.95 13.44
CA ASN A 194 3.50 0.45 13.66
C ASN A 194 3.51 0.84 15.13
N LEU A 195 4.10 2.01 15.44
CA LEU A 195 3.96 2.73 16.69
C LEU A 195 3.35 4.10 16.40
N ASN A 196 2.17 4.38 16.95
CA ASN A 196 1.38 5.56 16.55
C ASN A 196 1.34 6.59 17.68
N TYR A 197 1.57 7.84 17.32
CA TYR A 197 1.44 8.99 18.21
C TYR A 197 0.47 10.00 17.63
N PHE A 198 -0.38 10.57 18.47
CA PHE A 198 -1.17 11.75 18.13
C PHE A 198 -0.58 12.98 18.81
N LEU A 199 -0.10 13.92 17.99
CA LEU A 199 0.47 15.17 18.45
C LEU A 199 -0.62 16.23 18.64
N ALA A 200 -0.82 16.65 19.88
CA ALA A 200 -1.63 17.81 20.22
C ALA A 200 -0.87 19.10 19.88
N ARG A 201 -1.56 20.06 19.23
CA ARG A 201 -1.02 21.39 18.96
C ARG A 201 -0.89 22.16 20.28
N VAL A 202 0.31 22.63 20.60
CA VAL A 202 0.61 23.43 21.80
C VAL A 202 1.11 24.84 21.47
N LYS A 203 1.16 25.20 20.18
CA LYS A 203 1.64 26.47 19.66
C LYS A 203 0.57 27.14 18.81
N GLU A 204 0.67 28.46 18.66
CA GLU A 204 -0.20 29.22 17.76
C GLU A 204 -0.13 28.69 16.32
N TYR A 205 -1.28 28.75 15.63
CA TYR A 205 -1.40 28.28 14.26
C TYR A 205 -0.67 29.21 13.29
N ASN A 206 0.40 28.74 12.67
CA ASN A 206 1.06 29.43 11.57
C ASN A 206 0.48 28.96 10.20
N PRO A 207 -0.15 29.84 9.41
CA PRO A 207 -0.75 29.47 8.12
C PRO A 207 0.27 29.25 7.00
N ALA A 208 1.55 29.64 7.18
CA ALA A 208 2.55 29.56 6.12
C ALA A 208 2.76 28.10 5.64
N GLY A 209 2.63 27.91 4.32
CA GLY A 209 2.78 26.60 3.69
C GLY A 209 1.62 25.64 3.94
N ARG A 210 0.42 26.16 4.24
CA ARG A 210 -0.80 25.38 4.47
C ARG A 210 -1.96 25.90 3.64
N ASN A 211 -2.90 24.99 3.37
CA ASN A 211 -4.11 25.29 2.63
C ASN A 211 -5.32 25.50 3.54
N GLN A 212 -5.16 25.33 4.86
CA GLN A 212 -6.24 25.37 5.85
C GLN A 212 -6.14 26.61 6.75
N THR A 213 -7.29 27.06 7.24
CA THR A 213 -7.44 27.93 8.41
C THR A 213 -7.20 27.15 9.71
N GLU A 214 -7.12 27.85 10.84
CA GLU A 214 -6.96 27.22 12.15
C GLU A 214 -8.13 26.29 12.51
N ALA A 215 -9.37 26.76 12.32
CA ALA A 215 -10.58 25.98 12.60
C ALA A 215 -10.67 24.73 11.71
N GLU A 216 -10.29 24.84 10.42
CA GLU A 216 -10.22 23.68 9.54
C GLU A 216 -9.13 22.69 9.97
N ALA A 217 -7.99 23.18 10.46
CA ALA A 217 -6.94 22.32 10.98
C ALA A 217 -7.38 21.55 12.23
N ASP A 218 -8.21 22.15 13.07
CA ASP A 218 -8.81 21.51 14.24
C ASP A 218 -9.84 20.46 13.83
N GLY A 219 -10.70 20.77 12.84
CA GLY A 219 -11.62 19.80 12.26
C GLY A 219 -10.91 18.60 11.62
N VAL A 220 -9.75 18.81 10.99
CA VAL A 220 -8.90 17.70 10.50
C VAL A 220 -8.35 16.87 11.66
N ALA A 221 -7.93 17.50 12.75
CA ALA A 221 -7.43 16.78 13.93
C ALA A 221 -8.51 15.87 14.53
N GLU A 222 -9.74 16.36 14.66
CA GLU A 222 -10.90 15.58 15.10
C GLU A 222 -11.21 14.41 14.15
N LEU A 223 -11.16 14.66 12.84
CA LEU A 223 -11.38 13.62 11.83
C LEU A 223 -10.32 12.53 11.88
N ILE A 224 -9.05 12.88 12.15
CA ILE A 224 -7.97 11.90 12.36
C ILE A 224 -8.29 11.03 13.57
N LEU A 225 -8.62 11.62 14.72
CA LEU A 225 -8.95 10.86 15.94
C LEU A 225 -10.13 9.94 15.71
N LYS A 226 -11.19 10.43 15.06
CA LYS A 226 -12.35 9.64 14.68
C LYS A 226 -11.95 8.45 13.80
N THR A 227 -11.09 8.68 12.81
CA THR A 227 -10.62 7.62 11.90
C THR A 227 -9.81 6.57 12.65
N LEU A 228 -8.92 6.95 13.56
CA LEU A 228 -8.15 6.00 14.36
C LEU A 228 -9.07 5.16 15.25
N ASN A 229 -9.96 5.82 16.00
CA ASN A 229 -10.90 5.15 16.91
C ASN A 229 -11.86 4.20 16.18
N GLN A 230 -12.43 4.62 15.05
CA GLN A 230 -13.37 3.80 14.27
C GLN A 230 -12.74 2.55 13.67
N ASN A 231 -11.42 2.55 13.46
CA ASN A 231 -10.69 1.40 12.94
C ASN A 231 -9.94 0.62 14.03
N GLY A 232 -10.16 0.94 15.31
CA GLY A 232 -9.54 0.24 16.45
C GLY A 232 -8.02 0.40 16.49
N ILE A 233 -7.51 1.55 16.05
CA ILE A 233 -6.08 1.79 15.92
C ILE A 233 -5.58 2.44 17.21
N GLU A 234 -4.70 1.74 17.92
CA GLU A 234 -4.08 2.24 19.14
C GLU A 234 -3.06 3.33 18.83
N PHE A 235 -3.05 4.36 19.66
CA PHE A 235 -2.09 5.46 19.58
C PHE A 235 -1.87 6.10 20.95
N GLN A 236 -0.72 6.74 21.12
CA GLN A 236 -0.38 7.48 22.34
C GLN A 236 -0.52 8.98 22.10
N TYR A 237 -1.03 9.71 23.10
CA TYR A 237 -1.06 11.18 23.04
C TYR A 237 0.27 11.77 23.48
N THR A 238 0.73 12.78 22.74
CA THR A 238 1.92 13.57 23.10
C THR A 238 1.80 15.00 22.56
N THR A 239 2.71 15.89 22.95
CA THR A 239 2.68 17.31 22.59
C THR A 239 3.61 17.64 21.42
N GLY A 240 3.23 18.64 20.61
CA GLY A 240 4.02 19.18 19.50
C GLY A 240 5.21 20.05 19.91
N ASP A 241 5.98 19.64 20.90
CA ASP A 241 7.13 20.36 21.46
C ASP A 241 8.27 19.41 21.84
N MET A 242 9.39 19.98 22.34
CA MET A 242 10.58 19.20 22.67
C MET A 242 10.31 18.12 23.71
N ILE A 243 9.47 18.42 24.72
CA ILE A 243 9.10 17.46 25.77
C ILE A 243 8.40 16.25 25.14
N GLY A 244 7.42 16.51 24.27
CA GLY A 244 6.71 15.45 23.58
C GLY A 244 7.60 14.64 22.63
N TYR A 245 8.55 15.31 21.96
CA TYR A 245 9.49 14.65 21.05
C TYR A 245 10.54 13.81 21.79
N ASP A 246 11.06 14.28 22.93
CA ASP A 246 12.00 13.54 23.77
C ASP A 246 11.37 12.24 24.27
N ARG A 247 10.10 12.30 24.71
CA ARG A 247 9.34 11.10 25.09
C ARG A 247 9.24 10.09 23.94
N ILE A 248 8.96 10.54 22.71
CA ILE A 248 8.91 9.64 21.55
C ILE A 248 10.28 8.99 21.32
N VAL A 249 11.39 9.74 21.46
CA VAL A 249 12.74 9.17 21.33
C VAL A 249 12.98 8.06 22.35
N GLU A 250 12.64 8.31 23.61
CA GLU A 250 12.78 7.35 24.71
C GLU A 250 11.97 6.08 24.46
N ASP A 251 10.68 6.22 24.16
CA ASP A 251 9.79 5.09 23.84
C ASP A 251 10.32 4.25 22.66
N VAL A 252 10.80 4.90 21.60
CA VAL A 252 11.35 4.22 20.42
C VAL A 252 12.62 3.44 20.77
N ILE A 253 13.50 4.02 21.58
CA ILE A 253 14.73 3.35 22.04
C ILE A 253 14.37 2.09 22.83
N ASP A 254 13.40 2.18 23.73
CA ASP A 254 12.98 1.04 24.56
C ASP A 254 12.36 -0.07 23.71
N GLN A 255 11.54 0.29 22.71
CA GLN A 255 10.99 -0.66 21.75
C GLN A 255 12.06 -1.35 20.90
N LEU A 256 13.12 -0.63 20.51
CA LEU A 256 14.21 -1.20 19.72
C LEU A 256 15.10 -2.13 20.56
N LYS A 257 15.33 -1.81 21.84
CA LYS A 257 16.08 -2.69 22.75
C LYS A 257 15.34 -4.00 23.03
N ASN A 258 14.03 -3.92 23.30
CA ASN A 258 13.21 -5.10 23.60
C ASN A 258 13.06 -6.09 22.43
N LYS A 259 13.45 -5.70 21.20
CA LYS A 259 13.51 -6.60 20.04
C LYS A 259 14.85 -7.35 19.91
N GLY A 260 15.89 -6.88 20.61
CA GLY A 260 17.24 -7.43 20.52
C GLY A 260 17.56 -8.54 21.53
N ASP A 261 16.67 -8.75 22.51
CA ASP A 261 16.73 -9.82 23.52
C ASP A 261 15.86 -11.02 23.11
#